data_AF-A0AA88XUN4-F1
#
_entry.id   AF-A0AA88XUN4-F1
#
_cell.length_a   1.000
_cell.length_b   1.000
_cell.length_c   1.000
_cell.angle_alpha   90.00
_cell.angle_beta   90.00
_cell.angle_gamma   90.00
#
_symmetry.space_group_name_H-M   'P 1'
#
loop_
_entity.id
_entity.type
_entity.pdbx_description
1 polymer ?
#
loop_
_entity_poly.entity_id
_entity_poly.type
_entity_poly.pdbx_seq_one_letter_code
_entity_poly.pdbx_strand_id
1 'polypeptide(L)'
;MYSTNASTADFAYEYQDERIVVFDFVRDKKSKINYGLLEQLKNGMLFSPKYMTKVKRFDPVRICCFANFYPDFSQMSEDRWIHLNLKHGKLTRTMGPSDD
;
A
#
# COMPACT_ATOMS: atom_id res chain seq x y z
N MET A 1 2.38 -11.16 -3.35
CA MET A 1 3.56 -10.36 -3.77
C MET A 1 4.12 -9.57 -2.58
N TYR A 2 5.43 -9.34 -2.54
CA TYR A 2 6.13 -8.54 -1.51
C TYR A 2 6.91 -7.39 -2.18
N SER A 3 6.89 -6.19 -1.61
CA SER A 3 7.65 -5.03 -2.13
C SER A 3 8.05 -4.08 -1.01
N THR A 4 9.22 -3.44 -1.07
CA THR A 4 9.66 -2.50 -0.03
C THR A 4 9.23 -1.05 -0.31
N ASN A 5 9.37 -0.60 -1.56
CA ASN A 5 8.76 0.60 -2.12
C ASN A 5 9.10 0.67 -3.62
N ALA A 6 8.39 -0.09 -4.46
CA ALA A 6 8.64 -0.11 -5.90
C ALA A 6 8.05 1.11 -6.63
N SER A 7 8.69 1.49 -7.74
CA SER A 7 8.08 2.41 -8.68
C SER A 7 6.77 1.80 -9.21
N THR A 8 5.75 2.62 -9.51
CA THR A 8 4.48 2.14 -10.06
C THR A 8 4.71 1.32 -11.33
N ALA A 9 5.66 1.73 -12.17
CA ALA A 9 5.93 1.08 -13.45
C ALA A 9 6.58 -0.30 -13.28
N ASP A 10 7.52 -0.44 -12.35
CA ASP A 10 8.14 -1.74 -12.01
C ASP A 10 7.13 -2.68 -11.38
N PHE A 11 6.42 -2.18 -10.37
CA PHE A 11 5.39 -2.96 -9.69
C PHE A 11 4.32 -3.42 -10.67
N ALA A 12 3.84 -2.53 -11.54
CA ALA A 12 2.80 -2.84 -12.51
C ALA A 12 3.25 -3.84 -13.56
N TYR A 13 4.53 -3.88 -13.90
CA TYR A 13 5.07 -4.91 -14.78
C TYR A 13 5.05 -6.27 -14.08
N GLU A 14 5.56 -6.34 -12.86
CA GLU A 14 5.72 -7.57 -12.08
C GLU A 14 4.39 -8.18 -11.62
N TYR A 15 3.42 -7.37 -11.20
CA TYR A 15 2.14 -7.80 -10.61
C TYR A 15 1.39 -8.85 -11.47
N GLN A 16 1.07 -10.01 -10.89
CA GLN A 16 0.37 -11.14 -11.54
C GLN A 16 -0.98 -11.43 -10.88
N ASP A 17 -1.78 -10.40 -10.63
CA ASP A 17 -3.14 -10.54 -10.08
C ASP A 17 -3.20 -11.16 -8.67
N GLU A 18 -2.21 -10.84 -7.83
CA GLU A 18 -2.17 -11.32 -6.47
C GLU A 18 -3.27 -10.71 -5.60
N ARG A 19 -4.07 -11.58 -4.97
CA ARG A 19 -5.14 -11.19 -4.03
C ARG A 19 -4.62 -10.43 -2.80
N ILE A 20 -3.36 -10.65 -2.41
CA ILE A 20 -2.71 -10.03 -1.27
C ILE A 20 -1.32 -9.49 -1.68
N VAL A 21 -1.07 -8.23 -1.35
CA VAL A 21 0.22 -7.56 -1.53
C VAL A 21 0.71 -7.04 -0.19
N VAL A 22 1.97 -7.32 0.12
CA VAL A 22 2.64 -6.86 1.34
C VAL A 22 3.67 -5.81 0.97
N PHE A 23 3.59 -4.65 1.64
CA PHE A 23 4.60 -3.60 1.58
C PHE A 23 5.39 -3.53 2.88
N ASP A 24 6.72 -3.42 2.80
CA ASP A 24 7.60 -3.18 3.95
C ASP A 24 8.39 -1.88 3.78
N PHE A 25 7.89 -0.82 4.39
CA PHE A 25 8.45 0.52 4.25
C PHE A 25 9.54 0.78 5.28
N VAL A 26 10.77 0.94 4.79
CA VAL A 26 11.90 1.39 5.61
C VAL A 26 11.75 2.84 6.04
N ARG A 27 12.23 3.18 7.25
CA ARG A 27 12.06 4.51 7.86
C ARG A 27 12.57 5.67 7.00
N ASP A 28 13.65 5.46 6.25
CA ASP A 28 14.23 6.45 5.32
C ASP A 28 13.26 6.89 4.21
N LYS A 29 12.30 6.04 3.85
CA LYS A 29 11.34 6.31 2.76
C LYS A 29 10.02 6.90 3.24
N LYS A 30 9.91 7.34 4.50
CA LYS A 30 8.66 7.90 5.06
C LYS A 30 8.03 8.97 4.18
N SER A 31 8.82 9.89 3.64
CA SER A 31 8.33 11.01 2.79
C SER A 31 8.09 10.62 1.33
N LYS A 32 8.34 9.36 0.94
CA LYS A 32 8.29 8.90 -0.45
C LYS A 32 7.45 7.63 -0.62
N ILE A 33 6.46 7.41 0.25
CA ILE A 33 5.49 6.32 0.07
C ILE A 33 4.64 6.63 -1.16
N ASN A 34 4.52 5.64 -2.04
CA ASN A 34 3.71 5.74 -3.25
C ASN A 34 2.24 5.43 -2.95
N TYR A 35 1.53 6.34 -2.27
CA TYR A 35 0.11 6.17 -1.94
C TYR A 35 -0.77 6.01 -3.20
N GLY A 36 -0.39 6.62 -4.32
CA GLY A 36 -1.09 6.46 -5.61
C GLY A 36 -1.06 5.03 -6.16
N LEU A 37 0.01 4.27 -5.88
CA LEU A 37 0.05 2.83 -6.21
C LEU A 37 -0.87 2.04 -5.27
N LEU A 38 -0.87 2.34 -3.97
CA LEU A 38 -1.75 1.68 -3.00
C LEU A 38 -3.23 1.88 -3.36
N GLU A 39 -3.59 3.11 -3.74
CA GLU A 39 -4.91 3.49 -4.25
C GLU A 39 -5.31 2.69 -5.48
N GLN A 40 -4.45 2.61 -6.49
CA GLN A 40 -4.68 1.82 -7.71
C GLN A 40 -4.97 0.34 -7.40
N LEU A 41 -4.20 -0.25 -6.49
CA LEU A 41 -4.39 -1.64 -6.05
C LEU A 41 -5.71 -1.85 -5.29
N LYS A 42 -6.09 -0.89 -4.43
CA LYS A 42 -7.40 -0.90 -3.74
C LYS A 42 -8.56 -0.71 -4.71
N ASN A 43 -8.34 0.00 -5.82
CA ASN A 43 -9.35 0.22 -6.86
C ASN A 43 -9.45 -0.94 -7.87
N GLY A 44 -8.55 -1.93 -7.82
CA GLY A 44 -8.57 -3.05 -8.75
C GLY A 44 -8.10 -2.69 -10.17
N MET A 45 -7.28 -1.63 -10.31
CA MET A 45 -6.83 -1.16 -11.62
C MET A 45 -5.41 -0.61 -11.57
N LEU A 46 -4.56 -1.07 -12.47
CA LEU A 46 -3.14 -0.69 -12.51
C LEU A 46 -2.68 -0.46 -13.95
N PHE A 47 -2.03 0.68 -14.18
CA PHE A 47 -1.43 0.99 -15.48
C PHE A 47 0.01 0.47 -15.56
N SER A 48 0.29 -0.40 -16.54
CA SER A 48 1.62 -0.97 -16.80
C SER A 48 2.20 -0.36 -18.08
N PRO A 49 3.06 0.68 -17.97
CA PRO A 49 3.67 1.32 -19.14
C PRO A 49 4.89 0.57 -19.71
N LYS A 50 5.46 -0.39 -18.97
CA LYS A 50 6.71 -1.05 -19.37
C LYS A 50 6.49 -2.10 -20.46
N TYR A 51 7.34 -2.06 -21.49
CA TYR A 51 7.40 -2.95 -22.67
C TYR A 51 6.18 -2.90 -23.59
N MET A 52 5.00 -3.21 -23.05
CA MET A 52 3.73 -3.18 -23.74
C MET A 52 2.73 -2.47 -22.84
N THR A 53 2.32 -1.27 -23.23
CA THR A 53 1.36 -0.46 -22.48
C THR A 53 0.05 -1.20 -22.36
N LYS A 54 -0.36 -1.49 -21.12
CA LYS A 54 -1.67 -2.09 -20.83
C LYS A 54 -2.23 -1.63 -19.50
N VAL A 55 -3.56 -1.61 -19.42
CA VAL A 55 -4.28 -1.47 -18.16
C VAL A 55 -4.59 -2.88 -17.66
N LYS A 56 -4.11 -3.21 -16.46
CA LYS A 56 -4.46 -4.43 -15.74
C LYS A 56 -5.69 -4.12 -14.88
N ARG A 57 -6.78 -4.88 -15.06
CA ARG A 57 -7.99 -4.82 -14.22
C ARG A 57 -8.12 -6.11 -13.44
N PHE A 58 -8.47 -6.01 -12.17
CA PHE A 58 -8.50 -7.12 -11.22
C PHE A 58 -9.44 -6.82 -10.05
N ASP A 59 -9.69 -7.82 -9.21
CA ASP A 59 -10.43 -7.62 -7.96
C ASP A 59 -9.64 -6.70 -7.00
N PRO A 60 -10.30 -5.79 -6.26
CA PRO A 60 -9.66 -5.01 -5.20
C PRO A 60 -8.73 -5.83 -4.29
N VAL A 61 -7.48 -5.37 -4.17
CA VAL A 61 -6.41 -6.11 -3.51
C VAL A 61 -6.39 -5.85 -2.00
N ARG A 62 -6.12 -6.90 -1.21
CA ARG A 62 -5.79 -6.73 0.22
C ARG A 62 -4.33 -6.30 0.35
N ILE A 63 -4.13 -5.14 0.96
CA ILE A 63 -2.80 -4.56 1.13
C ILE A 63 -2.46 -4.59 2.62
N CYS A 64 -1.28 -5.11 2.95
CA CYS A 64 -0.70 -5.05 4.29
C CYS A 64 0.59 -4.25 4.23
N CYS A 65 0.68 -3.17 5.01
CA CYS A 65 1.84 -2.30 5.05
C CYS A 65 2.51 -2.39 6.42
N PHE A 66 3.78 -2.77 6.44
CA PHE A 66 4.64 -2.70 7.62
C PHE A 66 5.47 -1.43 7.56
N ALA A 67 5.54 -0.72 8.69
CA ALA A 67 6.35 0.48 8.83
C ALA A 67 6.65 0.76 10.30
N ASN A 68 7.83 1.33 10.57
CA ASN A 68 8.24 1.78 11.90
C ASN A 68 7.91 3.27 12.16
N PHE A 69 6.86 3.76 11.49
CA PHE A 69 6.37 5.13 11.53
C PHE A 69 4.91 5.17 11.08
N TYR A 70 4.18 6.21 11.47
CA TYR A 70 2.80 6.41 11.04
C TYR A 70 2.73 6.81 9.55
N PRO A 71 1.78 6.26 8.79
CA PRO A 71 1.48 6.77 7.46
C PRO A 71 0.95 8.20 7.57
N ASP A 72 0.97 8.91 6.45
CA ASP A 72 0.23 10.15 6.32
C ASP A 72 -1.23 9.81 6.00
N PHE A 73 -2.11 9.94 6.99
CA PHE A 73 -3.52 9.57 6.86
C PHE A 73 -4.28 10.47 5.88
N SER A 74 -3.78 11.68 5.58
CA SER A 74 -4.41 12.60 4.62
C SER A 74 -4.27 12.15 3.17
N GLN A 75 -3.37 11.20 2.89
CA GLN A 75 -3.03 10.77 1.53
C GLN A 75 -4.01 9.77 0.92
N MET A 76 -4.89 9.16 1.72
CA MET A 76 -5.93 8.23 1.28
C MET A 76 -7.19 8.41 2.13
N SER A 77 -8.35 8.05 1.56
CA SER A 77 -9.62 8.11 2.27
C SER A 77 -9.61 7.33 3.58
N GLU A 78 -10.25 7.87 4.62
CA GLU A 78 -10.26 7.34 6.00
C GLU A 78 -10.72 5.87 6.08
N ASP A 79 -11.72 5.50 5.27
CA ASP A 79 -12.29 4.14 5.21
C ASP A 79 -11.30 3.08 4.71
N ARG A 80 -10.17 3.49 4.11
CA ARG A 80 -9.14 2.59 3.58
C ARG A 80 -8.11 2.17 4.61
N TRP A 81 -8.12 2.78 5.79
CA TRP A 81 -7.15 2.54 6.83
C TRP A 81 -7.65 1.53 7.87
N ILE A 82 -6.83 0.51 8.10
CA ILE A 82 -6.88 -0.30 9.32
C ILE A 82 -5.50 -0.18 9.95
N HIS A 83 -5.42 0.54 11.06
CA HIS A 83 -4.16 0.78 11.75
C HIS A 83 -4.00 -0.21 12.90
N LEU A 84 -2.89 -0.96 12.86
CA LEU A 84 -2.51 -1.93 13.87
C LEU A 84 -1.14 -1.55 14.43
N ASN A 85 -1.01 -1.53 15.75
CA ASN A 85 0.22 -1.21 16.46
C ASN A 85 0.82 -2.48 17.07
N LEU A 86 2.07 -2.79 16.73
CA LEU A 86 2.80 -3.92 17.30
C LEU A 86 3.79 -3.42 18.36
N LYS A 87 3.50 -3.67 19.64
CA LYS A 87 4.38 -3.34 20.78
C LYS A 87 4.52 -4.53 21.70
N HIS A 88 5.75 -4.82 22.12
CA HIS A 88 6.06 -5.92 23.05
C HIS A 88 5.45 -7.28 22.62
N GLY A 89 5.48 -7.59 21.33
CA GLY A 89 4.91 -8.82 20.76
C GLY A 89 3.37 -8.87 20.73
N LYS A 90 2.69 -7.79 21.11
CA LYS A 90 1.23 -7.68 21.08
C LYS A 90 0.79 -6.75 19.96
N LEU A 91 -0.15 -7.22 19.14
CA LEU A 91 -0.78 -6.44 18.09
C LEU A 91 -2.11 -5.89 18.61
N THR A 92 -2.23 -4.56 18.63
CA THR A 92 -3.47 -3.88 19.04
C THR A 92 -4.01 -3.05 17.87
N ARG A 93 -5.33 -3.10 17.67
CA ARG A 93 -6.00 -2.20 16.74
C ARG A 93 -6.23 -0.88 17.45
N THR A 94 -5.76 0.21 16.85
CA THR A 94 -6.13 1.55 17.29
C THR A 94 -7.24 2.07 16.39
N MET A 95 -8.21 2.78 16.97
CA MET A 95 -9.08 3.64 16.17
C MET A 95 -8.16 4.69 15.52
N GLY A 96 -8.44 5.08 14.27
CA GLY A 96 -7.67 6.11 13.57
C GLY A 96 -7.58 7.40 14.40
N PRO A 97 -6.71 8.35 14.01
CA PRO A 97 -6.68 9.64 14.70
C PRO A 97 -8.11 10.20 14.76
N SER A 98 -8.66 10.32 15.97
CA SER A 98 -9.82 11.16 16.20
C SER A 98 -9.34 12.58 15.95
N ASP A 99 -10.00 13.28 15.04
CA ASP A 99 -9.75 14.70 14.79
C ASP A 99 -9.85 15.49 16.11
N ASP A 100 -8.69 15.92 16.62
CA ASP A 100 -8.56 17.00 17.61
C ASP A 100 -8.13 18.28 16.87
#